data_AF-A0A7J8GCT9-F1
#
_entry.id   AF-A0A7J8GCT9-F1
#
_cell.length_a   1.000
_cell.length_b   1.000
_cell.length_c   1.000
_cell.angle_alpha   90.00
_cell.angle_beta   90.00
_cell.angle_gamma   90.00
#
_symmetry.space_group_name_H-M   'P 1'
#
loop_
_entity.id
_entity.type
_entity.pdbx_description
1 polymer ?
#
loop_
_entity_poly.entity_id
_entity_poly.type
_entity_poly.pdbx_seq_one_letter_code
_entity_poly.pdbx_strand_id
1 'polypeptide(L)'
;MSLYCGIAFRRKSFWCYRLLSTYITKTRYLFELKEDDDACKKAQQTGAFYLFHSLAPLLQQSEHQYLPPQHSLLELERLLRKFGQDTQRVEDSVLIGCSEQHEAWFALDLCLNGSSSINASLQKPEMEMELKGSFVDLRKALFWLNVKDASLLSTVDSDFSVL
;
A
#
# COMPACT_ATOMS: atom_id res chain seq x y z
N MET A 1 53.28 -6.08 42.23
CA MET A 1 52.06 -5.27 42.02
C MET A 1 51.85 -5.10 40.53
N SER A 2 51.04 -5.96 39.91
CA SER A 2 50.62 -5.84 38.51
C SER A 2 49.13 -6.16 38.47
N LEU A 3 48.32 -5.11 38.41
CA LEU A 3 46.87 -5.23 38.34
C LEU A 3 46.48 -5.50 36.89
N TYR A 4 46.14 -6.75 36.60
CA TYR A 4 45.31 -7.10 35.46
C TYR A 4 43.97 -6.36 35.59
N CYS A 5 43.76 -5.34 34.76
CA CYS A 5 42.44 -4.77 34.56
C CYS A 5 41.92 -5.24 33.19
N GLY A 6 41.27 -6.40 33.19
CA GLY A 6 40.48 -6.87 32.06
C GLY A 6 39.24 -6.00 31.92
N ILE A 7 39.33 -4.96 31.10
CA ILE A 7 38.16 -4.18 30.70
C ILE A 7 37.68 -4.76 29.37
N ALA A 8 36.69 -5.66 29.45
CA ALA A 8 35.86 -6.00 28.32
C ALA A 8 35.08 -4.75 27.91
N PHE A 9 35.71 -3.89 27.11
CA PHE A 9 35.03 -2.81 26.43
C PHE A 9 34.11 -3.47 25.41
N ARG A 10 32.84 -3.67 25.81
CA ARG A 10 31.73 -3.96 24.90
C ARG A 10 31.94 -3.08 23.68
N ARG A 11 32.09 -3.71 22.51
CA ARG A 11 32.11 -3.03 21.22
C ARG A 11 30.88 -2.12 21.18
N LYS A 12 31.06 -0.84 21.52
CA LYS A 12 30.25 0.22 20.96
C LYS A 12 30.56 0.11 19.48
N SER A 13 29.72 -0.63 18.76
CA SER A 13 29.61 -0.53 17.32
C SER A 13 29.36 0.94 17.07
N PHE A 14 30.45 1.68 16.84
CA PHE A 14 30.43 2.98 16.22
C PHE A 14 29.55 2.79 14.99
N TRP A 15 28.31 3.23 15.14
CA TRP A 15 27.61 4.18 14.30
C TRP A 15 28.51 4.79 13.22
N CYS A 16 29.04 3.95 12.34
CA CYS A 16 29.10 4.28 10.95
C CYS A 16 27.64 4.44 10.57
N TYR A 17 27.14 5.66 10.76
CA TYR A 17 26.11 6.20 9.91
C TYR A 17 26.63 5.99 8.48
N ARG A 18 26.46 4.79 7.92
CA ARG A 18 26.25 4.69 6.50
C ARG A 18 25.15 5.71 6.29
N LEU A 19 25.44 6.76 5.56
CA LEU A 19 24.43 7.58 4.91
C LEU A 19 23.67 6.57 4.06
N LEU A 20 22.69 5.90 4.67
CA LEU A 20 21.94 4.85 4.03
C LEU A 20 21.15 5.62 2.98
N SER A 21 21.46 5.34 1.72
CA SER A 21 20.64 5.78 0.61
C SER A 21 19.18 5.52 1.00
N THR A 22 18.30 6.50 0.74
CA THR A 22 16.87 6.36 1.00
C THR A 22 16.30 5.06 0.44
N TYR A 23 16.87 4.58 -0.68
CA TYR A 23 16.62 3.25 -1.24
C TYR A 23 16.84 2.10 -0.24
N ILE A 24 18.03 1.99 0.39
CA ILE A 24 18.34 0.89 1.31
C ILE A 24 17.42 0.92 2.52
N THR A 25 17.10 2.12 3.02
CA THR A 25 16.20 2.29 4.17
C THR A 25 14.79 1.82 3.82
N LYS A 26 14.25 2.25 2.66
CA LYS A 26 12.95 1.78 2.14
C LYS A 26 12.91 0.28 1.95
N THR A 27 13.94 -0.29 1.32
CA THR A 27 14.01 -1.73 1.07
C THR A 27 13.97 -2.52 2.38
N ARG A 28 14.74 -2.11 3.40
CA ARG A 28 14.72 -2.77 4.72
C ARG A 28 13.36 -2.67 5.39
N TYR A 29 12.73 -1.51 5.36
CA TYR A 29 11.40 -1.31 5.90
C TYR A 29 10.37 -2.22 5.22
N LEU A 30 10.37 -2.27 3.88
CA LEU A 30 9.47 -3.16 3.15
C LEU A 30 9.74 -4.65 3.42
N PHE A 31 11.00 -5.05 3.60
CA PHE A 31 11.32 -6.42 4.00
C PHE A 31 10.79 -6.75 5.40
N GLU A 32 10.94 -5.85 6.36
CA GLU A 32 10.38 -6.01 7.71
C GLU A 32 8.86 -6.22 7.64
N LEU A 33 8.14 -5.38 6.88
CA LEU A 33 6.69 -5.53 6.72
C LEU A 33 6.28 -6.82 5.98
N LYS A 34 7.13 -7.37 5.10
CA LYS A 34 6.86 -8.62 4.38
C LYS A 34 7.14 -9.88 5.21
N GLU A 35 8.03 -9.79 6.20
CA GLU A 35 8.45 -10.92 7.05
C GLU A 35 7.70 -10.97 8.39
N ASP A 36 7.20 -9.83 8.88
CA ASP A 36 6.51 -9.69 10.16
C ASP A 36 5.07 -9.17 9.97
N ASP A 37 4.11 -10.07 10.11
CA ASP A 37 2.67 -9.78 10.00
C ASP A 37 2.19 -8.77 11.05
N ASP A 38 2.75 -8.78 12.26
CA ASP A 38 2.39 -7.82 13.31
C ASP A 38 2.92 -6.42 12.98
N ALA A 39 4.11 -6.33 12.38
CA ALA A 39 4.64 -5.07 11.85
C ALA A 39 3.80 -4.56 10.69
N CYS A 40 3.41 -5.44 9.77
CA CYS A 40 2.52 -5.12 8.64
C CYS A 40 1.15 -4.60 9.12
N LYS A 41 0.53 -5.28 10.08
CA LYS A 41 -0.76 -4.89 10.67
C LYS A 41 -0.69 -3.54 11.39
N LYS A 42 0.44 -3.23 12.04
CA LYS A 42 0.68 -1.89 12.61
C LYS A 42 0.81 -0.85 11.50
N ALA A 43 1.52 -1.15 10.42
CA ALA A 43 1.68 -0.23 9.30
C ALA A 43 0.36 0.06 8.58
N GLN A 44 -0.58 -0.88 8.52
CA GLN A 44 -1.94 -0.65 7.99
C GLN A 44 -2.70 0.45 8.75
N GLN A 45 -2.44 0.64 10.05
CA GLN A 45 -3.12 1.66 10.86
C GLN A 45 -2.77 3.10 10.43
N THR A 46 -1.58 3.30 9.89
CA THR A 46 -1.05 4.62 9.49
C THR A 46 -0.75 4.71 8.00
N GLY A 47 -1.01 3.66 7.24
CA GLY A 47 -0.70 3.57 5.82
C GLY A 47 -1.75 4.26 4.94
N ALA A 48 -1.42 4.34 3.66
CA ALA A 48 -2.34 4.80 2.63
C ALA A 48 -2.84 3.63 1.79
N PHE A 49 -4.12 3.68 1.42
CA PHE A 49 -4.80 2.64 0.67
C PHE A 49 -5.18 3.13 -0.72
N TYR A 50 -4.88 2.29 -1.71
CA TYR A 50 -5.27 2.44 -3.10
C TYR A 50 -6.34 1.40 -3.43
N LEU A 51 -7.38 1.85 -4.12
CA LEU A 51 -8.55 1.02 -4.38
C LEU A 51 -8.52 0.47 -5.80
N PHE A 52 -8.88 -0.81 -5.90
CA PHE A 52 -9.02 -1.52 -7.15
C PHE A 52 -10.41 -2.15 -7.21
N HIS A 53 -10.86 -2.42 -8.43
CA HIS A 53 -12.03 -3.25 -8.69
C HIS A 53 -11.71 -4.18 -9.84
N SER A 54 -11.62 -5.48 -9.58
CA SER A 54 -11.23 -6.47 -10.59
C SER A 54 -9.90 -6.11 -11.26
N LEU A 55 -8.89 -5.77 -10.43
CA LEU A 55 -7.55 -5.31 -10.86
C LEU A 55 -7.52 -3.99 -11.65
N ALA A 56 -8.65 -3.29 -11.77
CA ALA A 56 -8.68 -1.94 -12.35
C ALA A 56 -8.45 -0.90 -11.24
N PRO A 57 -7.37 -0.10 -11.27
CA PRO A 57 -7.12 0.97 -10.30
C PRO A 57 -8.19 2.06 -10.38
N LEU A 58 -8.59 2.59 -9.23
CA LEU A 58 -9.36 3.81 -9.13
C LEU A 58 -8.51 5.01 -9.51
N LEU A 59 -8.97 5.80 -10.47
CA LEU A 59 -8.35 7.07 -10.85
C LEU A 59 -9.36 8.21 -10.73
N GLN A 60 -8.90 9.33 -10.20
CA GLN A 60 -9.61 10.60 -10.19
C GLN A 60 -8.99 11.55 -11.22
N GLN A 61 -9.84 12.23 -11.98
CA GLN A 61 -9.38 13.26 -12.90
C GLN A 61 -9.15 14.56 -12.13
N SER A 62 -7.91 15.06 -12.15
CA SER A 62 -7.53 16.36 -11.62
C SER A 62 -7.03 17.22 -12.77
N GLU A 63 -7.83 18.21 -13.19
CA GLU A 63 -7.60 19.12 -14.31
C GLU A 63 -7.05 18.47 -15.60
N HIS A 64 -5.74 18.20 -15.66
CA HIS A 64 -5.00 17.71 -16.82
C HIS A 64 -4.38 16.31 -16.61
N GLN A 65 -4.51 15.71 -15.43
CA GLN A 65 -3.86 14.45 -15.06
C GLN A 65 -4.82 13.53 -14.32
N TYR A 66 -4.59 12.23 -14.45
CA TYR A 66 -5.24 11.24 -13.60
C TYR A 66 -4.33 10.97 -12.41
N LEU A 67 -4.93 10.83 -11.23
CA LEU A 67 -4.21 10.50 -10.00
C LEU A 67 -4.94 9.36 -9.28
N PRO A 68 -4.20 8.39 -8.72
CA PRO A 68 -4.80 7.37 -7.87
C PRO A 68 -5.02 8.00 -6.48
N PRO A 69 -6.27 8.10 -6.00
CA PRO A 69 -6.53 8.68 -4.69
C PRO A 69 -6.00 7.78 -3.58
N GLN A 70 -5.43 8.41 -2.56
CA GLN A 70 -5.00 7.76 -1.33
C GLN A 70 -6.11 7.88 -0.30
N HIS A 71 -6.40 6.78 0.39
CA HIS A 71 -7.36 6.75 1.50
C HIS A 71 -6.65 6.37 2.79
N SER A 72 -7.02 7.02 3.89
CA SER A 72 -6.64 6.57 5.23
C SER A 72 -7.47 5.35 5.65
N LEU A 73 -7.02 4.61 6.67
CA LEU A 73 -7.77 3.48 7.24
C LEU A 73 -9.21 3.88 7.64
N LEU A 74 -9.35 5.02 8.30
CA LEU A 74 -10.66 5.53 8.77
C LEU A 74 -11.61 5.82 7.60
N GLU A 75 -11.10 6.38 6.50
CA GLU A 75 -11.90 6.63 5.30
C GLU A 75 -12.26 5.33 4.61
N LEU A 76 -11.32 4.40 4.53
CA LEU A 76 -11.53 3.09 3.93
C LEU A 76 -12.62 2.30 4.67
N GLU A 77 -12.55 2.21 5.99
CA GLU A 77 -13.58 1.54 6.78
C GLU A 77 -14.98 2.17 6.62
N ARG A 78 -15.05 3.49 6.46
CA ARG A 78 -16.30 4.20 6.19
C ARG A 78 -16.85 3.84 4.80
N LEU A 79 -15.97 3.77 3.80
CA LEU A 79 -16.33 3.36 2.45
C LEU A 79 -16.81 1.91 2.41
N LEU A 80 -16.09 0.98 3.05
CA LEU A 80 -16.48 -0.42 3.16
C LEU A 80 -17.87 -0.56 3.79
N ARG A 81 -18.11 0.13 4.91
CA ARG A 81 -19.44 0.16 5.56
C ARG A 81 -20.54 0.72 4.65
N LYS A 82 -20.25 1.77 3.89
CA LYS A 82 -21.19 2.35 2.91
C LYS A 82 -21.54 1.39 1.79
N PHE A 83 -20.56 0.60 1.32
CA PHE A 83 -20.77 -0.43 0.31
C PHE A 83 -21.34 -1.74 0.89
N GLY A 84 -21.68 -1.77 2.19
CA GLY A 84 -22.23 -2.95 2.85
C GLY A 84 -21.20 -4.08 3.03
N GLN A 85 -19.92 -3.75 2.98
CA GLN A 85 -18.81 -4.69 3.14
C GLN A 85 -18.28 -4.67 4.57
N ASP A 86 -17.70 -5.80 5.00
CA ASP A 86 -17.04 -5.89 6.31
C ASP A 86 -15.78 -5.02 6.34
N THR A 87 -15.56 -4.33 7.46
CA THR A 87 -14.31 -3.60 7.73
C THR A 87 -13.10 -4.53 7.85
N GLN A 88 -13.30 -5.81 8.17
CA GLN A 88 -12.21 -6.81 8.19
C GLN A 88 -11.56 -6.99 6.82
N ARG A 89 -12.21 -6.58 5.72
CA ARG A 89 -11.63 -6.60 4.37
C ARG A 89 -10.37 -5.76 4.22
N VAL A 90 -10.09 -4.85 5.14
CA VAL A 90 -8.79 -4.14 5.16
C VAL A 90 -7.62 -5.13 5.30
N GLU A 91 -7.82 -6.26 5.99
CA GLU A 91 -6.80 -7.29 6.14
C GLU A 91 -6.48 -8.00 4.81
N ASP A 92 -7.41 -8.00 3.84
CA ASP A 92 -7.20 -8.52 2.48
C ASP A 92 -6.31 -7.59 1.61
N SER A 93 -5.84 -6.47 2.16
CA SER A 93 -5.01 -5.52 1.41
C SER A 93 -3.58 -6.00 1.22
N VAL A 94 -3.03 -5.76 0.02
CA VAL A 94 -1.69 -6.18 -0.37
C VAL A 94 -0.72 -5.01 -0.19
N LEU A 95 0.42 -5.23 0.46
CA LEU A 95 1.49 -4.24 0.58
C LEU A 95 2.18 -4.04 -0.78
N ILE A 96 2.13 -2.81 -1.31
CA ILE A 96 2.66 -2.48 -2.65
C ILE A 96 3.88 -1.55 -2.61
N GLY A 97 4.16 -0.89 -1.48
CA GLY A 97 5.29 0.02 -1.36
C GLY A 97 5.27 0.90 -0.12
N CYS A 98 6.10 1.94 -0.12
CA CYS A 98 6.12 2.94 0.95
C CYS A 98 6.65 4.30 0.49
N SER A 99 6.28 5.35 1.22
CA SER A 99 6.80 6.71 1.06
C SER A 99 8.25 6.85 1.56
N GLU A 100 8.87 8.00 1.31
CA GLU A 100 10.20 8.34 1.88
C GLU A 100 10.17 8.45 3.42
N GLN A 101 9.00 8.71 3.99
CA GLN A 101 8.79 8.84 5.43
C GLN A 101 8.33 7.53 6.09
N HIS A 102 8.42 6.40 5.38
CA HIS A 102 7.96 5.08 5.85
C HIS A 102 6.44 5.00 6.10
N GLU A 103 5.65 5.75 5.33
CA GLU A 103 4.22 5.48 5.23
C GLU A 103 4.03 4.30 4.26
N ALA A 104 3.49 3.19 4.74
CA ALA A 104 3.23 2.02 3.90
C ALA A 104 2.03 2.25 2.96
N TRP A 105 2.12 1.68 1.77
CA TRP A 105 1.08 1.76 0.75
C TRP A 105 0.49 0.39 0.49
N PHE A 106 -0.83 0.31 0.53
CA PHE A 106 -1.59 -0.91 0.39
C PHE A 106 -2.56 -0.81 -0.78
N ALA A 107 -2.77 -1.91 -1.49
CA ALA A 107 -3.80 -2.06 -2.51
C ALA A 107 -4.93 -2.94 -1.99
N LEU A 108 -6.18 -2.51 -2.15
CA LEU A 108 -7.35 -3.31 -1.81
C LEU A 108 -8.29 -3.44 -3.02
N ASP A 109 -8.55 -4.66 -3.44
CA ASP A 109 -9.55 -4.94 -4.47
C ASP A 109 -10.94 -5.15 -3.85
N LEU A 110 -11.85 -4.23 -4.15
CA LEU A 110 -13.20 -4.21 -3.62
C LEU A 110 -14.11 -5.31 -4.21
N CYS A 111 -13.69 -6.00 -5.28
CA CYS A 111 -14.46 -7.04 -5.97
C CYS A 111 -14.29 -8.46 -5.37
N LEU A 112 -13.12 -8.78 -4.81
CA LEU A 112 -12.69 -10.17 -4.63
C LEU A 112 -13.54 -11.06 -3.68
N ASN A 113 -14.25 -10.50 -2.69
CA ASN A 113 -14.90 -11.31 -1.63
C ASN A 113 -16.40 -11.01 -1.42
N GLY A 114 -17.06 -10.32 -2.36
CA GLY A 114 -18.51 -10.21 -2.36
C GLY A 114 -19.13 -11.49 -2.93
N SER A 115 -19.66 -12.37 -2.06
CA SER A 115 -20.43 -13.53 -2.49
C SER A 115 -21.47 -13.11 -3.54
N SER A 116 -21.31 -13.56 -4.78
CA SER A 116 -22.00 -13.14 -6.01
C SER A 116 -21.29 -12.04 -6.81
N SER A 117 -20.54 -12.47 -7.82
CA SER A 117 -19.98 -11.66 -8.92
C SER A 117 -21.02 -10.77 -9.62
N ILE A 118 -22.31 -11.06 -9.48
CA ILE A 118 -23.42 -10.30 -10.07
C ILE A 118 -23.68 -9.00 -9.29
N ASN A 119 -23.53 -9.01 -7.96
CA ASN A 119 -23.72 -7.81 -7.14
C ASN A 119 -22.52 -6.85 -7.24
N ALA A 120 -21.32 -7.39 -7.39
CA ALA A 120 -20.08 -6.60 -7.52
C ALA A 120 -20.02 -5.77 -8.81
N SER A 121 -20.59 -6.25 -9.93
CA SER A 121 -20.67 -5.46 -11.17
C SER A 121 -21.75 -4.38 -11.12
N LEU A 122 -22.87 -4.63 -10.42
CA LEU A 122 -23.98 -3.68 -10.29
C LEU A 122 -23.61 -2.49 -9.38
N GLN A 123 -22.71 -2.69 -8.41
CA GLN A 123 -22.25 -1.63 -7.51
C GLN A 123 -21.12 -0.77 -8.08
N LYS A 124 -20.44 -1.19 -9.16
CA LYS A 124 -19.34 -0.42 -9.76
C LYS A 124 -19.68 1.06 -10.05
N PRO A 125 -20.78 1.40 -10.75
CA PRO A 125 -21.12 2.81 -11.02
C PRO A 125 -21.46 3.60 -9.75
N GLU A 126 -22.07 2.96 -8.75
CA GLU A 126 -22.38 3.58 -7.46
C GLU A 126 -21.09 3.89 -6.69
N MET A 127 -20.13 2.97 -6.72
CA MET A 127 -18.81 3.16 -6.11
C MET A 127 -18.01 4.27 -6.80
N GLU A 128 -18.00 4.29 -8.14
CA GLU A 128 -17.36 5.35 -8.92
C GLU A 128 -17.93 6.73 -8.60
N MET A 129 -19.26 6.82 -8.44
CA MET A 129 -19.93 8.06 -8.04
C MET A 129 -19.53 8.51 -6.63
N GLU A 130 -19.53 7.60 -5.65
CA GLU A 130 -19.15 7.90 -4.26
C GLU A 130 -17.67 8.31 -4.15
N LEU A 131 -16.80 7.61 -4.90
CA LEU A 131 -15.37 7.84 -4.93
C LEU A 131 -14.97 9.00 -5.85
N LYS A 132 -15.93 9.59 -6.57
CA LYS A 132 -15.70 10.69 -7.54
C LYS A 132 -14.58 10.36 -8.54
N GLY A 133 -14.52 9.10 -8.96
CA GLY A 133 -13.44 8.57 -9.79
C GLY A 133 -13.95 7.44 -10.68
N SER A 134 -13.08 6.89 -11.49
CA SER A 134 -13.40 5.77 -12.39
C SER A 134 -12.38 4.66 -12.25
N PHE A 135 -12.82 3.41 -12.31
CA PHE A 135 -11.91 2.27 -12.35
C PHE A 135 -11.49 2.00 -13.79
N VAL A 136 -10.21 2.22 -14.07
CA VAL A 136 -9.64 2.21 -15.42
C VAL A 136 -8.80 0.95 -15.62
N ASP A 137 -8.84 0.35 -16.81
CA ASP A 137 -7.93 -0.77 -17.15
C ASP A 137 -6.48 -0.37 -16.85
N LEU A 138 -5.76 -1.22 -16.12
CA LEU A 138 -4.45 -0.90 -15.57
C LEU A 138 -3.44 -0.52 -16.66
N ARG A 139 -3.51 -1.13 -17.84
CA ARG A 139 -2.66 -0.75 -18.98
C ARG A 139 -2.97 0.66 -19.48
N LYS A 140 -4.23 1.07 -19.46
CA LYS A 140 -4.62 2.46 -19.79
C LYS A 140 -4.20 3.44 -18.71
N ALA A 141 -4.32 3.05 -17.43
CA ALA A 141 -3.90 3.85 -16.29
C ALA A 141 -2.40 4.22 -16.37
N LEU A 142 -1.54 3.26 -16.73
CA LEU A 142 -0.10 3.49 -16.94
C LEU A 142 0.22 4.60 -17.95
N PHE A 143 -0.64 4.81 -18.96
CA PHE A 143 -0.45 5.90 -19.94
C PHE A 143 -0.94 7.26 -19.44
N TRP A 144 -1.82 7.30 -18.44
CA TRP A 144 -2.44 8.51 -17.93
C TRP A 144 -1.78 9.06 -16.68
N LEU A 145 -0.96 8.24 -16.02
CA LEU A 145 -0.26 8.57 -14.80
C LEU A 145 1.11 9.19 -15.06
N ASN A 146 1.54 10.05 -14.15
CA ASN A 146 2.93 10.51 -14.11
C ASN A 146 3.86 9.31 -13.82
N VAL A 147 5.14 9.40 -14.23
CA VAL A 147 6.14 8.31 -14.15
C VAL A 147 6.23 7.69 -12.74
N LYS A 148 6.09 8.50 -11.69
CA LYS A 148 6.10 8.02 -10.29
C LYS A 148 4.89 7.15 -9.98
N ASP A 149 3.71 7.60 -10.34
CA ASP A 149 2.45 6.90 -10.02
C ASP A 149 2.26 5.66 -10.92
N ALA A 150 2.75 5.72 -12.16
CA ALA A 150 2.82 4.59 -13.08
C ALA A 150 3.66 3.43 -12.51
N SER A 151 4.77 3.75 -11.83
CA SER A 151 5.63 2.72 -11.20
C SER A 151 4.95 2.01 -10.04
N LEU A 152 4.09 2.70 -9.27
CA LEU A 152 3.33 2.13 -8.15
C LEU A 152 2.24 1.17 -8.60
N LEU A 153 1.62 1.42 -9.75
CA LEU A 153 0.64 0.48 -10.29
C LEU A 153 1.29 -0.76 -10.91
N SER A 154 2.50 -0.64 -11.45
CA SER A 154 3.20 -1.77 -12.07
C SER A 154 3.61 -2.86 -11.09
N THR A 155 3.85 -2.52 -9.81
CA THR A 155 4.19 -3.50 -8.77
C THR A 155 2.98 -4.33 -8.33
N VAL A 156 1.76 -3.79 -8.50
CA VAL A 156 0.51 -4.51 -8.20
C VAL A 156 0.30 -5.65 -9.20
N ASP A 157 0.52 -5.39 -10.49
CA ASP A 157 0.40 -6.40 -11.55
C ASP A 157 1.34 -7.60 -11.34
N SER A 158 2.56 -7.36 -10.84
CA SER A 158 3.53 -8.43 -10.59
C SER A 158 3.17 -9.28 -9.37
N ASP A 159 2.62 -8.69 -8.31
CA ASP A 159 2.29 -9.41 -7.08
C ASP A 159 0.94 -10.15 -7.19
N PHE A 160 0.00 -9.66 -8.00
CA PHE A 160 -1.25 -10.38 -8.32
C PHE A 160 -1.07 -11.57 -9.26
N SER A 161 0.03 -11.63 -10.03
CA SER A 161 0.31 -12.76 -10.94
C SER A 161 0.89 -14.00 -10.25
N VAL A 162 1.11 -13.95 -8.92
CA VAL A 162 1.66 -15.05 -8.12
C VAL A 162 0.58 -15.76 -7.28
N LEU A 163 -0.67 -15.29 -7.32
CA LEU A 163 -1.86 -15.98 -6.79
C LEU A 163 -2.66 -16.63 -7.92
#